data_AF-A0A2Z4K0T2-F1
#
_entry.id   AF-A0A2Z4K0T2-F1
#
_cell.length_a   1.000
_cell.length_b   1.000
_cell.length_c   1.000
_cell.angle_alpha   90.00
_cell.angle_beta   90.00
_cell.angle_gamma   90.00
#
_symmetry.space_group_name_H-M   'P 1'
#
loop_
_entity.id
_entity.type
_entity.pdbx_description
1 polymer ?
#
loop_
_entity_poly.entity_id
_entity_poly.type
_entity_poly.pdbx_seq_one_letter_code
_entity_poly.pdbx_strand_id
1 'polypeptide(L)'
;MSKSDQLKDEAEFSHSRYWLHLIGWSVLLTVVLIGGILAGVGLKNLLNGGDTSDILFVVIGTPIVAVSGYFCWRWAPDFTMGEPHTARGNRIRWLLVAIVGVGIATAFPIILSDSEQRATDILFSNGPIPFWPAITAITIWAIATPFLILFGRRNSDEHGRAAGDFGMMVGFQVFSYTAPIWWMGWRAGVFPQPDVMILFIVTMIVSNIAILWKRSA
;
A
#
# COMPACT_ATOMS: atom_id res chain seq x y z
N MET A 1 -42.50 11.51 8.93
CA MET A 1 -41.36 10.75 8.38
C MET A 1 -41.70 9.28 8.56
N SER A 2 -41.87 8.53 7.48
CA SER A 2 -42.33 7.14 7.58
C SER A 2 -41.19 6.22 8.02
N LYS A 3 -41.51 5.08 8.67
CA LYS A 3 -40.52 4.07 9.07
C LYS A 3 -39.73 3.52 7.86
N SER A 4 -40.30 3.57 6.65
CA SER A 4 -39.60 3.25 5.41
C SER A 4 -38.64 4.34 4.93
N ASP A 5 -38.86 5.61 5.30
CA ASP A 5 -37.91 6.70 5.01
C ASP A 5 -36.73 6.64 5.98
N GLN A 6 -36.98 6.34 7.26
CA GLN A 6 -35.91 6.12 8.24
C GLN A 6 -35.05 4.90 7.90
N LEU A 7 -35.65 3.80 7.42
CA LEU A 7 -34.90 2.64 6.96
C LEU A 7 -34.14 2.89 5.65
N LYS A 8 -34.58 3.83 4.81
CA LYS A 8 -33.83 4.26 3.62
C LYS A 8 -32.67 5.19 3.99
N ASP A 9 -32.86 6.11 4.93
CA ASP A 9 -31.81 6.99 5.46
C ASP A 9 -30.79 6.22 6.34
N GLU A 10 -31.22 5.16 7.03
CA GLU A 10 -30.34 4.25 7.79
C GLU A 10 -29.68 3.18 6.90
N ALA A 11 -30.30 2.77 5.80
CA ALA A 11 -29.68 1.93 4.77
C ALA A 11 -28.73 2.72 3.86
N GLU A 12 -28.96 4.03 3.69
CA GLU A 12 -27.93 5.04 3.37
C GLU A 12 -27.00 5.26 4.58
N PHE A 13 -26.59 4.18 5.26
CA PHE A 13 -25.33 4.16 6.00
C PHE A 13 -24.23 4.44 4.98
N SER A 14 -23.98 5.73 4.81
CA SER A 14 -23.56 6.35 3.56
C SER A 14 -22.28 5.71 3.03
N HIS A 15 -22.37 5.02 1.90
CA HIS A 15 -21.20 4.55 1.14
C HIS A 15 -20.12 5.63 1.06
N SER A 16 -20.52 6.89 0.84
CA SER A 16 -19.63 8.05 0.85
C SER A 16 -18.86 8.21 2.16
N ARG A 17 -19.51 8.09 3.34
CA ARG A 17 -18.82 8.13 4.64
C ARG A 17 -17.82 6.99 4.80
N TYR A 18 -18.17 5.78 4.35
CA TYR A 18 -17.24 4.64 4.39
C TYR A 18 -16.01 4.88 3.51
N TRP A 19 -16.22 5.32 2.27
CA TRP A 19 -15.14 5.65 1.33
C TRP A 19 -14.25 6.77 1.85
N LEU A 20 -14.84 7.84 2.39
CA LEU A 20 -14.08 8.95 3.01
C LEU A 20 -13.26 8.45 4.20
N HIS A 21 -13.82 7.60 5.04
CA HIS A 21 -13.11 7.04 6.18
C HIS A 21 -11.96 6.11 5.75
N LEU A 22 -12.20 5.25 4.76
CA LEU A 22 -11.17 4.35 4.22
C LEU A 22 -10.03 5.12 3.54
N ILE A 23 -10.36 6.13 2.74
CA ILE A 23 -9.37 7.00 2.08
C ILE A 23 -8.58 7.77 3.14
N GLY A 24 -9.26 8.40 4.09
CA GLY A 24 -8.62 9.13 5.18
C GLY A 24 -7.66 8.25 5.98
N TRP A 25 -8.08 7.04 6.33
CA TRP A 25 -7.24 6.07 7.02
C TRP A 25 -6.05 5.60 6.16
N SER A 26 -6.26 5.36 4.86
CA SER A 26 -5.19 4.94 3.95
C SER A 26 -4.12 6.03 3.75
N VAL A 27 -4.54 7.29 3.71
CA VAL A 27 -3.64 8.45 3.68
C VAL A 27 -2.83 8.52 4.97
N LEU A 28 -3.47 8.41 6.13
CA LEU A 28 -2.75 8.39 7.41
C LEU A 28 -1.76 7.22 7.49
N LEU A 29 -2.15 6.02 7.04
CA LEU A 29 -1.26 4.86 7.01
C LEU A 29 -0.06 5.11 6.10
N THR A 30 -0.28 5.72 4.94
CA THR A 30 0.79 6.10 4.01
C THR A 30 1.76 7.08 4.65
N VAL A 31 1.26 8.09 5.36
CA VAL A 31 2.08 9.06 6.12
C VAL A 31 2.89 8.36 7.21
N VAL A 32 2.30 7.40 7.93
CA VAL A 32 3.02 6.61 8.94
C VAL A 32 4.14 5.79 8.32
N LEU A 33 3.89 5.11 7.20
CA LEU A 33 4.87 4.25 6.55
C LEU A 33 6.02 5.07 5.92
N ILE A 34 5.69 6.07 5.11
CA ILE A 34 6.71 6.92 4.47
C ILE A 34 7.46 7.74 5.52
N GLY A 35 6.73 8.38 6.45
CA GLY A 35 7.32 9.16 7.53
C GLY A 35 8.22 8.32 8.43
N GLY A 36 7.82 7.07 8.71
CA GLY A 36 8.63 6.12 9.49
C GLY A 36 9.93 5.74 8.79
N ILE A 37 9.87 5.50 7.47
CA ILE A 37 11.07 5.27 6.65
C ILE A 37 11.98 6.50 6.69
N LEU A 38 11.44 7.71 6.47
CA LEU A 38 12.23 8.95 6.46
C LEU A 38 12.86 9.24 7.83
N ALA A 39 12.10 9.09 8.92
CA ALA A 39 12.61 9.28 10.28
C ALA A 39 13.69 8.22 10.62
N GLY A 40 13.50 6.97 10.20
CA GLY A 40 14.48 5.89 10.37
C GLY A 40 15.78 6.15 9.61
N VAL A 41 15.69 6.60 8.37
CA VAL A 41 16.88 7.00 7.57
C VAL A 41 17.58 8.19 8.20
N GLY A 42 16.84 9.24 8.59
CA GLY A 42 17.41 10.41 9.27
C GLY A 42 18.12 10.03 10.57
N LEU A 43 17.54 9.13 11.37
CA LEU A 43 18.17 8.64 12.60
C LEU A 43 19.46 7.89 12.31
N LYS A 44 19.47 6.99 11.32
CA LYS A 44 20.68 6.26 10.90
C LYS A 44 21.78 7.22 10.48
N ASN A 45 21.46 8.20 9.63
CA ASN A 45 22.44 9.18 9.15
C ASN A 45 23.02 10.00 10.30
N LEU A 46 22.18 10.46 11.23
CA LEU A 46 22.61 11.23 12.39
C LEU A 46 23.61 10.45 13.27
N LEU A 47 23.37 9.15 13.47
CA LEU A 47 24.28 8.25 14.21
C LEU A 47 25.65 8.10 13.50
N ASN A 48 25.70 8.32 12.20
CA ASN A 48 26.91 8.22 11.38
C ASN A 48 27.55 9.60 11.06
N GLY A 49 27.21 10.64 11.82
CA GLY A 49 27.77 11.99 11.64
C GLY A 49 27.03 12.84 10.60
N GLY A 50 25.73 12.60 10.41
CA GLY A 50 24.88 13.26 9.42
C GLY A 50 24.66 14.77 9.62
N ASP A 51 23.92 15.36 8.67
CA ASP A 51 23.78 16.80 8.50
C ASP A 51 22.50 17.36 9.16
N THR A 52 22.32 18.68 9.09
CA THR A 52 21.12 19.37 9.61
C THR A 52 19.81 18.87 8.99
N SER A 53 19.81 18.40 7.75
CA SER A 53 18.62 17.81 7.12
C SER A 53 18.17 16.50 7.79
N ASP A 54 19.09 15.72 8.33
CA ASP A 54 18.78 14.46 9.02
C ASP A 54 18.11 14.72 10.37
N ILE A 55 18.51 15.80 11.05
CA ILE A 55 17.85 16.29 12.26
C ILE A 55 16.39 16.66 11.96
N LEU A 56 16.11 17.33 10.84
CA LEU A 56 14.74 17.68 10.45
C LEU A 56 13.88 16.43 10.24
N PHE A 57 14.39 15.40 9.57
CA PHE A 57 13.65 14.15 9.38
C PHE A 57 13.31 13.46 10.71
N VAL A 58 14.20 13.49 11.70
CA VAL A 58 13.92 12.89 13.01
C VAL A 58 12.97 13.76 13.83
N VAL A 59 13.26 15.06 13.96
CA VAL A 59 12.53 15.99 14.84
C VAL A 59 11.13 16.28 14.33
N ILE A 60 10.94 16.40 13.02
CA ILE A 60 9.63 16.65 12.41
C ILE A 60 8.94 15.34 12.06
N GLY A 61 9.67 14.38 11.50
CA GLY A 61 9.09 13.10 11.06
C GLY A 61 8.56 12.27 12.22
N THR A 62 9.27 12.18 13.35
CA THR A 62 8.85 11.33 14.48
C THR A 62 7.51 11.79 15.09
N PRO A 63 7.29 13.09 15.39
CA PRO A 63 5.98 13.56 15.84
C PRO A 63 4.86 13.34 14.80
N ILE A 64 5.12 13.58 13.52
CA ILE A 64 4.13 13.35 12.46
C ILE A 64 3.73 11.87 12.41
N VAL A 65 4.70 10.96 12.48
CA VAL A 65 4.47 9.51 12.50
C VAL A 65 3.71 9.10 13.76
N ALA A 66 4.08 9.64 14.93
CA ALA A 66 3.41 9.31 16.19
C ALA A 66 1.95 9.79 16.20
N VAL A 67 1.70 11.03 15.77
CA VAL A 67 0.34 11.59 15.68
C VAL A 67 -0.49 10.84 14.65
N SER A 68 0.06 10.63 13.44
CA SER A 68 -0.64 9.89 12.37
C SER A 68 -0.89 8.44 12.77
N GLY A 69 0.06 7.80 13.45
CA GLY A 69 -0.06 6.44 13.99
C GLY A 69 -1.15 6.34 15.04
N TYR A 70 -1.23 7.31 15.95
CA TYR A 70 -2.32 7.40 16.93
C TYR A 70 -3.69 7.51 16.25
N PHE A 71 -3.83 8.38 15.24
CA PHE A 71 -5.07 8.51 14.49
C PHE A 71 -5.38 7.27 13.65
N CYS A 72 -4.39 6.64 13.01
CA CYS A 72 -4.54 5.36 12.31
C CYS A 72 -5.09 4.27 13.22
N TRP A 73 -4.58 4.17 14.45
CA TRP A 73 -5.06 3.20 15.42
C TRP A 73 -6.46 3.54 15.92
N ARG A 74 -6.72 4.83 16.22
CA ARG A 74 -8.01 5.28 16.77
C ARG A 74 -9.15 5.26 15.76
N TRP A 75 -8.84 5.43 14.48
CA TRP A 75 -9.76 5.44 13.34
C TRP A 75 -9.59 4.23 12.42
N ALA A 76 -9.14 3.09 12.95
CA ALA A 76 -9.06 1.86 12.18
C ALA A 76 -10.42 1.53 11.54
N PRO A 77 -10.52 1.45 10.20
CA PRO A 77 -11.78 1.22 9.53
C PRO A 77 -12.23 -0.22 9.76
N ASP A 78 -13.54 -0.42 9.85
CA ASP A 78 -14.06 -1.77 9.88
C ASP A 78 -14.04 -2.37 8.48
N PHE A 79 -13.09 -3.27 8.24
CA PHE A 79 -12.94 -3.98 6.97
C PHE A 79 -14.01 -5.07 6.73
N THR A 80 -14.97 -5.21 7.65
CA THR A 80 -16.09 -6.14 7.53
C THR A 80 -17.23 -5.58 6.68
N MET A 81 -17.32 -4.27 6.42
CA MET A 81 -18.42 -3.65 5.65
C MET A 81 -19.84 -4.13 6.09
N GLY A 82 -20.03 -4.37 7.40
CA GLY A 82 -21.31 -4.88 7.93
C GLY A 82 -21.46 -6.41 7.90
N GLU A 83 -20.47 -7.14 7.40
CA GLU A 83 -20.39 -8.60 7.49
C GLU A 83 -20.25 -9.04 8.97
N PRO A 84 -20.91 -10.14 9.39
CA PRO A 84 -20.76 -10.67 10.74
C PRO A 84 -19.30 -10.98 11.09
N HIS A 85 -18.89 -10.65 12.32
CA HIS A 85 -17.54 -10.99 12.81
C HIS A 85 -17.37 -12.52 12.92
N THR A 86 -16.83 -13.12 11.88
CA THR A 86 -16.48 -14.55 11.86
C THR A 86 -14.99 -14.75 12.15
N ALA A 87 -14.62 -15.92 12.69
CA ALA A 87 -13.22 -16.31 12.86
C ALA A 87 -12.41 -16.25 11.55
N ARG A 88 -13.10 -16.41 10.41
CA ARG A 88 -12.54 -16.30 9.06
C ARG A 88 -12.25 -14.84 8.68
N GLY A 89 -13.14 -13.90 9.02
CA GLY A 89 -12.91 -12.46 8.84
C GLY A 89 -11.72 -11.93 9.64
N ASN A 90 -11.50 -12.43 10.86
CA ASN A 90 -10.32 -12.05 11.65
C ASN A 90 -8.99 -12.48 11.00
N ARG A 91 -8.96 -13.58 10.23
CA ARG A 91 -7.75 -14.01 9.49
C ARG A 91 -7.40 -13.07 8.33
N ILE A 92 -8.41 -12.45 7.71
CA ILE A 92 -8.20 -11.45 6.64
C ILE A 92 -7.57 -10.17 7.20
N ARG A 93 -7.92 -9.77 8.43
CA ARG A 93 -7.26 -8.64 9.10
C ARG A 93 -5.77 -8.89 9.30
N TRP A 94 -5.38 -10.11 9.66
CA TRP A 94 -3.97 -10.51 9.73
C TRP A 94 -3.24 -10.46 8.39
N LEU A 95 -3.95 -10.67 7.27
CA LEU A 95 -3.37 -10.53 5.94
C LEU A 95 -3.00 -9.07 5.63
N LEU A 96 -3.79 -8.08 6.06
CA LEU A 96 -3.41 -6.66 5.92
C LEU A 96 -2.14 -6.34 6.72
N VAL A 97 -2.07 -6.82 7.97
CA VAL A 97 -0.88 -6.66 8.81
C VAL A 97 0.34 -7.33 8.16
N ALA A 98 0.15 -8.52 7.60
CA ALA A 98 1.22 -9.24 6.92
C ALA A 98 1.70 -8.53 5.65
N ILE A 99 0.80 -7.94 4.85
CA ILE A 99 1.17 -7.13 3.67
C ILE A 99 2.01 -5.92 4.07
N VAL A 100 1.58 -5.18 5.10
CA VAL A 100 2.36 -4.05 5.65
C VAL A 100 3.72 -4.53 6.16
N GLY A 101 3.74 -5.66 6.87
CA GLY A 101 4.97 -6.28 7.36
C GLY A 101 5.93 -6.67 6.24
N VAL A 102 5.43 -7.20 5.12
CA VAL A 102 6.24 -7.51 3.93
C VAL A 102 6.84 -6.23 3.35
N GLY A 103 6.06 -5.16 3.20
CA GLY A 103 6.56 -3.87 2.71
C GLY A 103 7.71 -3.32 3.58
N ILE A 104 7.53 -3.33 4.91
CA ILE A 104 8.57 -2.93 5.86
C ILE A 104 9.80 -3.84 5.74
N ALA A 105 9.59 -5.16 5.74
CA ALA A 105 10.68 -6.14 5.64
C ALA A 105 11.47 -6.02 4.33
N THR A 106 10.84 -5.62 3.22
CA THR A 106 11.54 -5.35 1.96
C THR A 106 12.34 -4.06 1.96
N ALA A 107 11.86 -3.00 2.62
CA ALA A 107 12.56 -1.71 2.69
C ALA A 107 13.73 -1.74 3.68
N PHE A 108 13.61 -2.53 4.76
CA PHE A 108 14.56 -2.53 5.87
C PHE A 108 16.02 -2.87 5.48
N PRO A 109 16.32 -3.91 4.66
CA PRO A 109 17.68 -4.18 4.19
C PRO A 109 18.31 -3.04 3.41
N ILE A 110 17.50 -2.27 2.67
CA ILE A 110 17.96 -1.11 1.89
C ILE A 110 18.33 0.02 2.84
N ILE A 111 17.46 0.31 3.83
CA ILE A 111 17.71 1.33 4.86
C ILE A 111 18.99 1.02 5.64
N LEU A 112 19.22 -0.25 5.99
CA LEU A 112 20.40 -0.66 6.74
C LEU A 112 21.67 -0.80 5.90
N SER A 113 21.59 -0.80 4.57
CA SER A 113 22.76 -0.99 3.72
C SER A 113 23.79 0.14 3.86
N ASP A 114 25.08 -0.21 3.87
CA ASP A 114 26.20 0.75 3.93
C ASP A 114 26.53 1.32 2.55
N SER A 115 25.51 1.72 1.79
CA SER A 115 25.68 2.37 0.49
C SER A 115 26.20 3.80 0.64
N GLU A 116 27.06 4.23 -0.28
CA GLU A 116 27.48 5.64 -0.39
C GLU A 116 26.30 6.57 -0.75
N GLN A 117 25.30 6.03 -1.47
CA GLN A 117 24.08 6.74 -1.82
C GLN A 117 23.10 6.76 -0.64
N ARG A 118 22.39 7.88 -0.46
CA ARG A 118 21.37 8.03 0.58
C ARG A 118 20.27 6.98 0.39
N ALA A 119 19.85 6.33 1.47
CA ALA A 119 18.81 5.30 1.43
C ALA A 119 17.48 5.81 0.84
N THR A 120 17.14 7.09 1.02
CA THR A 120 15.98 7.72 0.37
C THR A 120 16.12 7.73 -1.15
N ASP A 121 17.31 8.03 -1.66
CA ASP A 121 17.55 8.09 -3.10
C ASP A 121 17.48 6.69 -3.68
N ILE A 122 17.95 5.67 -2.94
CA ILE A 122 17.85 4.27 -3.38
C ILE A 122 16.39 3.79 -3.38
N LEU A 123 15.60 4.14 -2.36
CA LEU A 123 14.21 3.69 -2.24
C LEU A 123 13.25 4.35 -3.23
N PHE A 124 13.52 5.59 -3.63
CA PHE A 124 12.63 6.40 -4.49
C PHE A 124 13.23 6.71 -5.86
N SER A 125 14.33 6.06 -6.25
CA SER A 125 14.87 6.13 -7.61
C SER A 125 14.90 4.76 -8.28
N ASN A 126 15.01 4.77 -9.61
CA ASN A 126 15.28 3.58 -10.41
C ASN A 126 16.79 3.31 -10.54
N GLY A 127 17.61 3.85 -9.63
CA GLY A 127 19.05 3.63 -9.61
C GLY A 127 19.41 2.20 -9.18
N PRO A 128 20.66 1.76 -9.43
CA PRO A 128 21.12 0.45 -8.97
C PRO A 128 21.05 0.33 -7.45
N ILE A 129 20.47 -0.78 -6.97
CA ILE A 129 20.44 -1.14 -5.54
C ILE A 129 21.64 -2.05 -5.23
N PRO A 130 22.30 -1.92 -4.06
CA PRO A 130 23.36 -2.84 -3.66
C PRO A 130 22.89 -4.31 -3.68
N PHE A 131 23.81 -5.21 -4.02
CA PHE A 131 23.49 -6.62 -4.29
C PHE A 131 22.74 -7.32 -3.14
N TRP A 132 23.26 -7.25 -1.92
CA TRP A 132 22.67 -7.96 -0.77
C TRP A 132 21.26 -7.47 -0.39
N PRO A 133 21.01 -6.15 -0.26
CA PRO A 133 19.65 -5.62 -0.12
C PRO A 133 18.72 -6.04 -1.25
N ALA A 134 19.17 -5.99 -2.50
CA ALA A 134 18.36 -6.37 -3.66
C ALA A 134 17.94 -7.85 -3.61
N ILE A 135 18.89 -8.78 -3.39
CA ILE A 135 18.60 -10.21 -3.28
C ILE A 135 17.65 -10.49 -2.12
N THR A 136 17.82 -9.79 -0.99
CA THR A 136 16.93 -9.94 0.17
C THR A 136 15.51 -9.50 -0.17
N ALA A 137 15.34 -8.31 -0.75
CA ALA A 137 14.03 -7.79 -1.16
C ALA A 137 13.36 -8.71 -2.21
N ILE A 138 14.12 -9.19 -3.21
CA ILE A 138 13.65 -10.15 -4.21
C ILE A 138 13.15 -11.43 -3.54
N THR A 139 13.92 -11.98 -2.60
CA THR A 139 13.57 -13.24 -1.91
C THR A 139 12.30 -13.07 -1.08
N ILE A 140 12.20 -11.98 -0.31
CA ILE A 140 10.99 -11.68 0.46
C ILE A 140 9.78 -11.56 -0.48
N TRP A 141 9.92 -10.81 -1.57
CA TRP A 141 8.81 -10.63 -2.51
C TRP A 141 8.39 -11.93 -3.20
N ALA A 142 9.37 -12.71 -3.68
CA ALA A 142 9.15 -13.96 -4.40
C ALA A 142 8.49 -15.04 -3.53
N ILE A 143 8.73 -15.05 -2.22
CA ILE A 143 8.16 -16.02 -1.30
C ILE A 143 6.87 -15.52 -0.67
N ALA A 144 6.89 -14.29 -0.11
CA ALA A 144 5.78 -13.78 0.67
C ALA A 144 4.56 -13.47 -0.20
N THR A 145 4.75 -12.92 -1.40
CA THR A 145 3.61 -12.53 -2.25
C THR A 145 2.76 -13.74 -2.68
N PRO A 146 3.32 -14.83 -3.26
CA PRO A 146 2.54 -16.02 -3.57
C PRO A 146 1.88 -16.63 -2.33
N PHE A 147 2.58 -16.68 -1.21
CA PHE A 147 2.03 -17.19 0.04
C PHE A 147 0.83 -16.37 0.53
N LEU A 148 0.93 -15.05 0.51
CA LEU A 148 -0.16 -14.15 0.91
C LEU A 148 -1.35 -14.24 -0.04
N ILE A 149 -1.12 -14.37 -1.35
CA ILE A 149 -2.19 -14.59 -2.33
C ILE A 149 -2.93 -15.90 -2.02
N LEU A 150 -2.20 -17.00 -1.82
CA LEU A 150 -2.81 -18.31 -1.52
C LEU A 150 -3.56 -18.28 -0.18
N PHE A 151 -2.95 -17.68 0.84
CA PHE A 151 -3.56 -17.51 2.15
C PHE A 151 -4.85 -16.67 2.07
N GLY A 152 -4.80 -15.56 1.33
CA GLY A 152 -5.95 -14.71 1.06
C GLY A 152 -7.07 -15.49 0.39
N ARG A 153 -6.80 -16.10 -0.78
CA ARG A 153 -7.81 -16.86 -1.53
C ARG A 153 -8.43 -18.01 -0.75
N ARG A 154 -7.65 -18.69 0.10
CA ARG A 154 -8.15 -19.78 0.94
C ARG A 154 -9.08 -19.26 2.06
N ASN A 155 -8.77 -18.10 2.62
CA ASN A 155 -9.54 -17.54 3.73
C ASN A 155 -10.66 -16.58 3.28
N SER A 156 -10.68 -16.12 2.04
CA SER A 156 -11.79 -15.33 1.50
C SER A 156 -13.06 -16.19 1.33
N ASP A 157 -14.19 -15.58 1.66
CA ASP A 157 -15.52 -16.06 1.32
C ASP A 157 -15.82 -15.87 -0.18
N GLU A 158 -17.01 -16.27 -0.63
CA GLU A 158 -17.36 -16.21 -2.06
C GLU A 158 -17.39 -14.75 -2.57
N HIS A 159 -17.94 -13.83 -1.79
CA HIS A 159 -17.99 -12.41 -2.14
C HIS A 159 -16.60 -11.78 -2.20
N GLY A 160 -15.74 -12.06 -1.21
CA GLY A 160 -14.35 -11.61 -1.22
C GLY A 160 -13.52 -12.18 -2.37
N ARG A 161 -13.77 -13.44 -2.77
CA ARG A 161 -13.12 -14.05 -3.94
C ARG A 161 -13.58 -13.40 -5.24
N ALA A 162 -14.88 -13.20 -5.41
CA ALA A 162 -15.43 -12.53 -6.59
C ALA A 162 -14.91 -11.09 -6.74
N ALA A 163 -14.84 -10.34 -5.64
CA ALA A 163 -14.26 -9.00 -5.64
C ALA A 163 -12.76 -9.01 -5.96
N GLY A 164 -12.00 -9.96 -5.39
CA GLY A 164 -10.58 -10.15 -5.69
C GLY A 164 -10.31 -10.50 -7.15
N ASP A 165 -11.07 -11.45 -7.71
CA ASP A 165 -10.94 -11.86 -9.10
C ASP A 165 -11.34 -10.72 -10.06
N PHE A 166 -12.38 -9.95 -9.74
CA PHE A 166 -12.75 -8.75 -10.49
C PHE A 166 -11.63 -7.70 -10.48
N GLY A 167 -11.05 -7.42 -9.31
CA GLY A 167 -9.93 -6.50 -9.17
C GLY A 167 -8.71 -6.89 -9.99
N MET A 168 -8.30 -8.16 -9.89
CA MET A 168 -7.20 -8.71 -10.68
C MET A 168 -7.47 -8.60 -12.19
N MET A 169 -8.70 -8.87 -12.63
CA MET A 169 -9.10 -8.72 -14.03
C MET A 169 -8.96 -7.27 -14.50
N VAL A 170 -9.48 -6.31 -13.74
CA VAL A 170 -9.41 -4.89 -14.09
C VAL A 170 -7.95 -4.41 -14.11
N GLY A 171 -7.16 -4.75 -13.08
CA GLY A 171 -5.74 -4.42 -13.04
C GLY A 171 -4.97 -4.99 -14.24
N PHE A 172 -5.20 -6.27 -14.56
CA PHE A 172 -4.58 -6.90 -15.72
C PHE A 172 -4.94 -6.20 -17.03
N GLN A 173 -6.19 -5.75 -17.21
CA GLN A 173 -6.59 -4.99 -18.40
C GLN A 173 -5.88 -3.64 -18.48
N VAL A 174 -5.79 -2.91 -17.37
CA VAL A 174 -5.05 -1.63 -17.32
C VAL A 174 -3.60 -1.82 -17.74
N PHE A 175 -2.92 -2.82 -17.17
CA PHE A 175 -1.55 -3.14 -17.56
C PHE A 175 -1.45 -3.52 -19.04
N SER A 176 -2.33 -4.42 -19.50
CA SER A 176 -2.32 -4.95 -20.87
C SER A 176 -2.57 -3.89 -21.95
N TYR A 177 -3.28 -2.81 -21.62
CA TYR A 177 -3.44 -1.67 -22.53
C TYR A 177 -2.33 -0.63 -22.38
N THR A 178 -2.01 -0.26 -21.14
CA THR A 178 -1.10 0.86 -20.88
C THR A 178 0.33 0.54 -21.29
N ALA A 179 0.80 -0.68 -20.99
CA ALA A 179 2.17 -1.09 -21.30
C ALA A 179 2.51 -1.02 -22.80
N PRO A 180 1.74 -1.64 -23.72
CA PRO A 180 2.05 -1.55 -25.15
C PRO A 180 1.82 -0.14 -25.72
N ILE A 181 0.81 0.61 -25.25
CA ILE A 181 0.58 1.99 -25.71
C ILE A 181 1.77 2.88 -25.35
N TRP A 182 2.25 2.80 -24.10
CA TRP A 182 3.41 3.58 -23.66
C TRP A 182 4.67 3.14 -24.41
N TRP A 183 4.91 1.83 -24.53
CA TRP A 183 6.05 1.31 -25.27
C TRP A 183 6.08 1.78 -26.73
N MET A 184 4.95 1.69 -27.45
CA MET A 184 4.85 2.19 -28.82
C MET A 184 5.03 3.70 -28.91
N GLY A 185 4.42 4.47 -28.01
CA GLY A 185 4.56 5.92 -28.02
C GLY A 185 5.97 6.40 -27.70
N TRP A 186 6.73 5.67 -26.87
CA TRP A 186 8.16 5.92 -26.69
C TRP A 186 8.95 5.64 -27.99
N ARG A 187 8.66 4.54 -28.68
CA ARG A 187 9.29 4.20 -29.97
C ARG A 187 8.97 5.20 -31.07
N ALA A 188 7.81 5.87 -30.98
CA ALA A 188 7.41 6.93 -31.89
C ALA A 188 7.98 8.32 -31.51
N GLY A 189 8.72 8.43 -30.40
CA GLY A 189 9.26 9.72 -29.91
C GLY A 189 8.22 10.65 -29.27
N VAL A 190 7.05 10.11 -28.89
CA VAL A 190 5.94 10.88 -28.30
C VAL A 190 5.96 10.83 -26.76
N PHE A 191 6.38 9.70 -26.18
CA PHE A 191 6.43 9.50 -24.72
C PHE A 191 7.86 9.30 -24.21
N PRO A 192 8.12 9.57 -22.91
CA PRO A 192 9.37 9.20 -22.27
C PRO A 192 9.52 7.68 -22.19
N GLN A 193 10.75 7.23 -21.86
CA GLN A 193 11.04 5.81 -21.64
C GLN A 193 10.06 5.21 -20.62
N PRO A 194 9.44 4.04 -20.92
CA PRO A 194 8.52 3.40 -20.00
C PRO A 194 9.18 3.03 -18.67
N ASP A 195 8.47 3.33 -17.58
CA ASP A 195 8.88 3.00 -16.21
C ASP A 195 8.02 1.84 -15.67
N VAL A 196 8.67 0.72 -15.35
CA VAL A 196 8.01 -0.50 -14.86
C VAL A 196 7.42 -0.30 -13.47
N MET A 197 8.04 0.49 -12.60
CA MET A 197 7.53 0.76 -11.25
C MET A 197 6.27 1.62 -11.32
N ILE A 198 6.22 2.61 -12.21
CA ILE A 198 5.00 3.40 -12.42
C ILE A 198 3.87 2.52 -12.93
N LEU A 199 4.13 1.67 -13.94
CA LEU A 199 3.12 0.73 -14.45
C LEU A 199 2.62 -0.22 -13.36
N PHE A 200 3.52 -0.74 -12.52
CA PHE A 200 3.20 -1.60 -11.40
C PHE A 200 2.30 -0.88 -10.38
N ILE A 201 2.68 0.32 -9.94
CA ILE A 201 1.93 1.12 -8.96
C ILE A 201 0.54 1.46 -9.48
N VAL A 202 0.43 1.95 -10.72
CA VAL A 202 -0.86 2.28 -11.34
C VAL A 202 -1.76 1.04 -11.41
N THR A 203 -1.21 -0.09 -11.85
CA THR A 203 -1.94 -1.36 -11.93
C THR A 203 -2.46 -1.78 -10.56
N MET A 204 -1.62 -1.70 -9.53
CA MET A 204 -1.99 -2.03 -8.15
C MET A 204 -3.06 -1.08 -7.61
N ILE A 205 -2.94 0.23 -7.84
CA ILE A 205 -3.94 1.22 -7.39
C ILE A 205 -5.29 0.92 -8.04
N VAL A 206 -5.34 0.77 -9.37
CA VAL A 206 -6.61 0.53 -10.07
C VAL A 206 -7.22 -0.81 -9.68
N SER A 207 -6.40 -1.86 -9.53
CA SER A 207 -6.84 -3.15 -9.02
C SER A 207 -7.47 -3.02 -7.64
N ASN A 208 -6.83 -2.32 -6.69
CA ASN A 208 -7.37 -2.14 -5.34
C ASN A 208 -8.66 -1.33 -5.33
N ILE A 209 -8.74 -0.25 -6.12
CA ILE A 209 -9.96 0.53 -6.28
C ILE A 209 -11.09 -0.35 -6.80
N ALA A 210 -10.83 -1.21 -7.80
CA ALA A 210 -11.82 -2.12 -8.37
C ALA A 210 -12.29 -3.18 -7.35
N ILE A 211 -11.40 -3.73 -6.52
CA ILE A 211 -11.77 -4.66 -5.43
C ILE A 211 -12.71 -3.96 -4.45
N LEU A 212 -12.32 -2.77 -3.99
CA LEU A 212 -13.10 -2.00 -3.01
C LEU A 212 -14.46 -1.59 -3.57
N TRP A 213 -14.49 -1.14 -4.83
CA TRP A 213 -15.73 -0.83 -5.54
C TRP A 213 -16.65 -2.04 -5.62
N LYS A 214 -16.13 -3.19 -6.06
CA LYS A 214 -16.92 -4.41 -6.20
C LYS A 214 -17.42 -4.97 -4.87
N ARG A 215 -16.66 -4.78 -3.78
CA ARG A 215 -17.08 -5.20 -2.44
C ARG A 215 -18.11 -4.24 -1.82
N SER A 216 -18.11 -2.98 -2.26
CA SER A 216 -19.09 -1.98 -1.85
C SER A 216 -20.37 -1.98 -2.69
N ALA A 217 -20.42 -2.65 -3.84
CA ALA A 217 -21.58 -2.65 -4.74
C ALA A 217 -22.36 -3.96 -4.64
#